data_AF-A0A2V5UVZ9-F1
#
_entry.id   AF-A0A2V5UVZ9-F1
#
_cell.length_a   1.000
_cell.length_b   1.000
_cell.length_c   1.000
_cell.angle_alpha   90.00
_cell.angle_beta   90.00
_cell.angle_gamma   90.00
#
_symmetry.space_group_name_H-M   'P 1'
#
loop_
_entity.id
_entity.type
_entity.pdbx_description
1 polymer ?
#
loop_
_entity_poly.entity_id
_entity_poly.type
_entity_poly.pdbx_seq_one_letter_code
_entity_poly.pdbx_strand_id
1 'polypeptide(L)'
;MPRLISRALAIGLLALLAACATAPKVTKNTSKTFSTVVVDAGHGGKDNGAYRRFGGAEKIATLDVAQRLNRKLRESELKTVMTRSSDVFISLNERVAIENSQKDAIFVSIHFNDSRRRGIHGFETYYHSGDSFDLASRIQGKLMTIPHFPRPASRLLPGCPGGVRLSK
;
A
#
# COMPACT_ATOMS: atom_id res chain seq x y z
N MET A 1 -5.99 3.40 84.36
CA MET A 1 -5.59 2.02 84.71
C MET A 1 -6.48 1.07 83.90
N PRO A 2 -5.94 -0.03 83.35
CA PRO A 2 -6.00 -0.40 81.93
C PRO A 2 -7.20 -1.32 81.59
N ARG A 3 -7.55 -1.54 80.31
CA ARG A 3 -7.13 -2.75 79.57
C ARG A 3 -7.51 -2.69 78.09
N LEU A 4 -6.53 -3.11 77.28
CA LEU A 4 -6.62 -3.51 75.87
C LEU A 4 -7.75 -4.51 75.63
N ILE A 5 -8.50 -4.37 74.53
CA ILE A 5 -9.11 -5.50 73.82
C ILE A 5 -8.95 -5.31 72.30
N SER A 6 -8.17 -6.25 71.75
CA SER A 6 -8.23 -6.89 70.42
C SER A 6 -8.18 -6.09 69.13
N ARG A 7 -7.01 -6.23 68.48
CA ARG A 7 -6.86 -6.29 67.03
C ARG A 7 -7.88 -7.28 66.44
N ALA A 8 -8.83 -6.78 65.65
CA ALA A 8 -9.58 -7.59 64.69
C ALA A 8 -8.90 -7.47 63.33
N LEU A 9 -8.15 -8.50 62.97
CA LEU A 9 -7.73 -8.81 61.62
C LEU A 9 -8.90 -9.55 60.97
N ALA A 10 -9.42 -9.08 59.82
CA ALA A 10 -9.77 -9.92 58.67
C ALA A 10 -10.79 -9.26 57.71
N ILE A 11 -10.31 -9.08 56.47
CA ILE A 11 -10.97 -9.50 55.22
C ILE A 11 -12.29 -8.81 54.87
N GLY A 12 -12.25 -8.02 53.80
CA GLY A 12 -13.47 -7.62 53.10
C GLY A 12 -13.24 -6.75 51.88
N LEU A 13 -13.49 -7.34 50.71
CA LEU A 13 -13.83 -6.69 49.44
C LEU A 13 -12.64 -6.16 48.59
N LEU A 14 -12.03 -7.02 47.79
CA LEU A 14 -12.48 -7.38 46.43
C LEU A 14 -12.24 -6.22 45.45
N ALA A 15 -11.11 -6.34 44.76
CA ALA A 15 -10.90 -5.96 43.37
C ALA A 15 -11.71 -4.75 42.85
N LEU A 16 -11.21 -3.53 43.09
CA LEU A 16 -11.32 -2.51 42.04
C LEU A 16 -10.17 -2.74 41.03
N LEU A 17 -10.30 -3.83 40.27
CA LEU A 17 -9.88 -3.82 38.87
C LEU A 17 -10.81 -2.83 38.19
N ALA A 18 -10.52 -1.53 38.35
CA ALA A 18 -11.13 -0.50 37.54
C ALA A 18 -10.77 -0.86 36.11
N ALA A 19 -11.76 -1.46 35.44
CA ALA A 19 -11.71 -1.86 34.06
C ALA A 19 -11.15 -0.67 33.28
N CYS A 20 -9.91 -0.82 32.81
CA CYS A 20 -9.45 -0.05 31.67
C CYS A 20 -10.29 -0.57 30.50
N ALA A 21 -11.54 -0.11 30.44
CA ALA A 21 -12.38 -0.23 29.28
C ALA A 21 -11.66 0.60 28.22
N THR A 22 -10.79 -0.08 27.47
CA THR A 22 -10.31 0.41 26.21
C THR A 22 -11.55 0.57 25.36
N ALA A 23 -12.08 1.80 25.35
CA ALA A 23 -13.15 2.18 24.45
C ALA A 23 -12.73 1.70 23.05
N PRO A 24 -13.63 1.05 22.30
CA PRO A 24 -13.29 0.60 20.96
C PRO A 24 -12.82 1.83 20.20
N LYS A 25 -11.55 1.84 19.77
CA LYS A 25 -11.04 2.87 18.89
C LYS A 25 -11.72 2.61 17.54
N VAL A 26 -12.91 3.17 17.36
CA VAL A 26 -13.60 3.21 16.07
C VAL A 26 -12.77 4.09 15.15
N THR A 27 -11.73 3.52 14.57
CA THR A 27 -11.01 4.14 13.47
C THR A 27 -11.67 3.71 12.18
N LYS A 28 -12.74 4.41 11.78
CA LYS A 28 -13.18 4.46 10.37
C LYS A 28 -14.10 5.66 10.18
N ASN A 29 -13.53 6.76 9.70
CA ASN A 29 -13.76 7.20 8.33
C ASN A 29 -12.79 8.36 8.02
N THR A 30 -11.59 8.07 7.53
CA THR A 30 -10.78 9.11 6.89
C THR A 30 -11.38 9.34 5.51
N SER A 31 -12.34 10.27 5.44
CA SER A 31 -12.88 10.92 4.25
C SER A 31 -12.36 10.29 2.95
N LYS A 32 -13.05 9.27 2.43
CA LYS A 32 -12.68 8.67 1.14
C LYS A 32 -12.85 9.75 0.07
N THR A 33 -11.76 10.40 -0.33
CA THR A 33 -11.70 11.32 -1.48
C THR A 33 -11.85 10.60 -2.81
N PHE A 34 -11.85 9.26 -2.79
CA PHE A 34 -12.03 8.38 -3.94
C PHE A 34 -12.94 7.19 -3.60
N SER A 35 -13.67 6.69 -4.59
CA SER A 35 -14.56 5.53 -4.48
C SER A 35 -13.95 4.24 -5.05
N THR A 36 -12.99 4.38 -5.97
CA THR A 36 -12.41 3.26 -6.73
C THR A 36 -10.88 3.33 -6.76
N VAL A 37 -10.20 2.18 -6.64
CA VAL A 37 -8.76 2.06 -6.92
C VAL A 37 -8.57 1.30 -8.22
N VAL A 38 -8.04 1.95 -9.24
CA VAL A 38 -7.58 1.29 -10.45
C VAL A 38 -6.17 0.77 -10.21
N VAL A 39 -6.01 -0.55 -10.29
CA VAL A 39 -4.73 -1.25 -10.07
C VAL A 39 -4.16 -1.65 -11.42
N ASP A 40 -3.10 -0.98 -11.81
CA ASP A 40 -2.47 -1.18 -13.11
C ASP A 40 -1.25 -2.11 -13.00
N ALA A 41 -1.30 -3.23 -13.73
CA ALA A 41 -0.15 -4.12 -13.87
C ALA A 41 0.63 -3.71 -15.12
N GLY A 42 1.77 -3.03 -14.95
CA GLY A 42 2.60 -2.53 -16.05
C GLY A 42 2.97 -3.62 -17.07
N HIS A 43 3.17 -3.21 -18.32
CA HIS A 43 3.50 -4.10 -19.46
C HIS A 43 2.43 -5.18 -19.72
N GLY A 44 2.78 -6.28 -20.40
CA GLY A 44 1.90 -7.43 -20.65
C GLY A 44 1.90 -7.88 -22.11
N GLY A 45 1.62 -9.17 -22.34
CA GLY A 45 1.58 -9.78 -23.67
C GLY A 45 2.90 -9.60 -24.42
N LYS A 46 2.86 -8.87 -25.53
CA LYS A 46 4.03 -8.57 -26.38
C LYS A 46 5.04 -7.61 -25.74
N ASP A 47 4.63 -6.85 -24.72
CA ASP A 47 5.51 -5.95 -23.99
C ASP A 47 6.02 -6.66 -22.73
N ASN A 48 7.32 -6.98 -22.72
CA ASN A 48 7.96 -7.68 -21.60
C ASN A 48 8.33 -6.74 -20.45
N GLY A 49 8.41 -5.43 -20.70
CA GLY A 49 9.11 -4.49 -19.83
C GLY A 49 10.59 -4.84 -19.68
N ALA A 50 11.17 -4.48 -18.54
CA ALA A 50 12.53 -4.88 -18.20
C ALA A 50 12.68 -6.40 -18.19
N TYR A 51 13.81 -6.92 -18.68
CA TYR A 51 14.11 -8.34 -18.68
C TYR A 51 15.42 -8.61 -17.97
N ARG A 52 15.41 -9.57 -17.03
CA ARG A 52 16.62 -10.05 -16.37
C ARG A 52 16.77 -11.55 -16.59
N ARG A 53 17.98 -11.98 -17.00
CA ARG A 53 18.31 -13.38 -17.32
C ARG A 53 17.84 -14.40 -16.27
N PHE A 54 17.88 -14.05 -14.99
CA PHE A 54 17.46 -14.91 -13.87
C PHE A 54 16.18 -14.44 -13.16
N GLY A 55 15.62 -13.29 -13.55
CA GLY A 55 14.43 -12.69 -12.93
C GLY A 55 13.18 -12.72 -13.81
N GLY A 56 13.33 -13.09 -15.09
CA GLY A 56 12.24 -13.09 -16.06
C GLY A 56 11.90 -11.69 -16.57
N ALA A 57 10.75 -11.60 -17.22
CA ALA A 57 10.18 -10.36 -17.73
C ALA A 57 9.40 -9.61 -16.63
N GLU A 58 9.56 -8.29 -16.56
CA GLU A 58 8.89 -7.40 -15.62
C GLU A 58 7.37 -7.61 -15.60
N LYS A 59 6.75 -7.83 -16.77
CA LYS A 59 5.30 -8.07 -16.91
C LYS A 59 4.75 -9.17 -16.01
N ILE A 60 5.56 -10.17 -15.66
CA ILE A 60 5.17 -11.29 -14.78
C ILE A 60 5.15 -10.82 -13.33
N ALA A 61 6.21 -10.11 -12.90
CA ALA A 61 6.31 -9.58 -11.56
C ALA A 61 5.26 -8.50 -11.28
N THR A 62 4.99 -7.62 -12.26
CA THR A 62 3.94 -6.59 -12.13
C THR A 62 2.56 -7.23 -11.99
N LEU A 63 2.26 -8.29 -12.74
CA LEU A 63 0.99 -9.00 -12.63
C LEU A 63 0.81 -9.64 -11.26
N ASP A 64 1.82 -10.37 -10.76
CA ASP A 64 1.77 -11.01 -9.44
C ASP A 64 1.53 -9.99 -8.32
N VAL A 65 2.30 -8.89 -8.30
CA VAL A 65 2.14 -7.86 -7.27
C VAL A 65 0.79 -7.14 -7.39
N ALA A 66 0.35 -6.81 -8.61
CA ALA A 66 -0.94 -6.17 -8.84
C ALA A 66 -2.11 -7.06 -8.38
N GLN A 67 -2.08 -8.36 -8.65
CA GLN A 67 -3.11 -9.29 -8.19
C GLN A 67 -3.15 -9.41 -6.66
N ARG A 68 -1.98 -9.43 -5.99
CA ARG A 68 -1.89 -9.41 -4.52
C ARG A 68 -2.42 -8.12 -3.93
N LEU A 69 -2.06 -6.98 -4.52
CA LEU A 69 -2.56 -5.66 -4.11
C LEU A 69 -4.08 -5.60 -4.26
N ASN A 70 -4.61 -5.98 -5.44
CA ASN A 70 -6.04 -6.03 -5.72
C ASN A 70 -6.80 -6.86 -4.68
N ARG A 71 -6.30 -8.06 -4.34
CA ARG A 71 -6.90 -8.90 -3.30
C ARG A 71 -6.93 -8.20 -1.94
N LYS A 72 -5.81 -7.63 -1.50
CA LYS A 72 -5.73 -6.95 -0.19
C LYS A 72 -6.62 -5.70 -0.10
N LEU A 73 -6.74 -4.95 -1.19
CA LEU A 73 -7.63 -3.80 -1.25
C LEU A 73 -9.10 -4.23 -1.17
N ARG A 74 -9.47 -5.31 -1.87
CA ARG A 74 -10.83 -5.89 -1.78
C ARG A 74 -11.15 -6.45 -0.40
N GLU A 75 -10.21 -7.14 0.25
CA GLU A 75 -10.31 -7.57 1.65
C GLU A 75 -10.52 -6.39 2.61
N SER A 76 -10.06 -5.20 2.24
CA SER A 76 -10.26 -3.95 2.99
C SER A 76 -11.51 -3.18 2.57
N GLU A 77 -12.45 -3.83 1.85
CA GLU A 77 -13.73 -3.25 1.40
C GLU A 77 -13.56 -2.04 0.47
N LEU A 78 -12.49 -2.02 -0.33
CA LEU A 78 -12.31 -1.05 -1.42
C LEU A 78 -12.78 -1.65 -2.74
N LYS A 79 -13.50 -0.86 -3.54
CA LYS A 79 -13.78 -1.19 -4.93
C LYS A 79 -12.50 -1.07 -5.73
N THR A 80 -12.18 -2.10 -6.51
CA THR A 80 -10.99 -2.13 -7.36
C THR A 80 -11.34 -2.50 -8.79
N VAL A 81 -10.56 -1.96 -9.73
CA VAL A 81 -10.59 -2.34 -11.15
C VAL A 81 -9.15 -2.60 -11.58
N MET A 82 -8.87 -3.75 -12.18
CA MET A 82 -7.53 -4.04 -12.70
C MET A 82 -7.46 -3.69 -14.19
N THR A 83 -6.36 -3.11 -14.66
CA THR A 83 -6.18 -2.86 -16.11
C THR A 83 -5.97 -4.16 -16.89
N ARG A 84 -5.32 -5.15 -16.27
CA ARG A 84 -5.26 -6.54 -16.75
C ARG A 84 -5.18 -7.51 -15.58
N SER A 85 -5.80 -8.68 -15.73
CA SER A 85 -5.75 -9.79 -14.76
C SER A 85 -5.01 -11.02 -15.28
N SER A 86 -4.50 -10.97 -16.52
CA SER A 86 -3.74 -12.01 -17.21
C SER A 86 -2.57 -11.41 -18.00
N ASP A 87 -1.76 -12.25 -18.67
CA ASP A 87 -0.64 -11.81 -19.51
C ASP A 87 -1.12 -11.33 -20.90
N VAL A 88 -1.73 -10.16 -20.93
CA VAL A 88 -2.22 -9.50 -22.16
C VAL A 88 -1.64 -8.10 -22.27
N PHE A 89 -1.44 -7.64 -23.51
CA PHE A 89 -0.98 -6.29 -23.77
C PHE A 89 -2.14 -5.31 -23.70
N ILE A 90 -2.03 -4.30 -22.82
CA ILE A 90 -2.94 -3.16 -22.72
C ILE A 90 -2.15 -1.89 -23.04
N SER A 91 -2.64 -1.10 -23.99
CA SER A 91 -1.97 0.14 -24.42
C SER A 91 -2.05 1.23 -23.33
N LEU A 92 -1.15 2.23 -23.37
CA LEU A 92 -1.20 3.34 -22.39
C LEU A 92 -2.54 4.10 -22.46
N ASN A 93 -3.05 4.37 -23.66
CA ASN A 93 -4.34 5.05 -23.85
C ASN A 93 -5.50 4.24 -23.25
N GLU A 94 -5.47 2.93 -23.40
CA GLU A 94 -6.49 2.04 -22.84
C GLU A 94 -6.44 2.01 -21.31
N ARG A 95 -5.24 2.04 -20.70
CA ARG A 95 -5.08 2.15 -19.24
C ARG A 95 -5.68 3.45 -18.71
N VAL A 96 -5.42 4.57 -19.38
CA VAL A 96 -6.01 5.89 -19.06
C VAL A 96 -7.52 5.89 -19.27
N ALA A 97 -8.01 5.25 -20.34
CA ALA A 97 -9.45 5.14 -20.59
C ALA A 97 -10.16 4.31 -19.49
N ILE A 98 -9.53 3.25 -18.99
CA ILE A 98 -10.03 2.48 -17.85
C ILE A 98 -10.14 3.36 -16.61
N GLU A 99 -9.12 4.15 -16.28
CA GLU A 99 -9.17 5.13 -15.18
C GLU A 99 -10.33 6.12 -15.35
N ASN A 100 -10.37 6.80 -16.50
CA ASN A 100 -11.35 7.86 -16.77
C ASN A 100 -12.80 7.33 -16.83
N SER A 101 -13.01 6.03 -17.08
CA SER A 101 -14.33 5.41 -17.01
C SER A 101 -14.84 5.22 -15.58
N GLN A 102 -13.98 5.35 -14.57
CA GLN A 102 -14.34 5.21 -13.17
C GLN A 102 -14.56 6.57 -12.51
N LYS A 103 -15.69 6.72 -11.83
CA LYS A 103 -15.97 7.92 -11.04
C LYS A 103 -15.13 7.94 -9.76
N ASP A 104 -14.53 9.10 -9.45
CA ASP A 104 -13.76 9.34 -8.23
C ASP A 104 -12.70 8.25 -8.01
N ALA A 105 -11.83 8.02 -9.00
CA ALA A 105 -10.82 6.98 -8.94
C ALA A 105 -9.44 7.52 -8.56
N ILE A 106 -8.66 6.68 -7.89
CA ILE A 106 -7.20 6.80 -7.88
C ILE A 106 -6.60 5.69 -8.75
N PHE A 107 -5.49 5.99 -9.39
CA PHE A 107 -4.76 5.02 -10.21
C PHE A 107 -3.40 4.71 -9.59
N VAL A 108 -3.14 3.41 -9.41
CA VAL A 108 -1.90 2.88 -8.84
C VAL A 108 -1.31 1.88 -9.82
N SER A 109 -0.21 2.27 -10.46
CA SER A 109 0.53 1.43 -11.42
C SER A 109 1.74 0.77 -10.77
N ILE A 110 1.94 -0.50 -11.07
CA ILE A 110 3.05 -1.32 -10.55
C ILE A 110 4.04 -1.63 -11.66
N HIS A 111 5.30 -1.32 -11.41
CA HIS A 111 6.45 -1.53 -12.29
C HIS A 111 7.69 -1.97 -11.49
N PHE A 112 8.69 -2.47 -12.21
CA PHE A 112 10.02 -2.77 -11.67
C PHE A 112 11.05 -2.06 -12.54
N ASN A 113 11.80 -1.16 -11.93
CA ASN A 113 12.83 -0.39 -12.57
C ASN A 113 14.01 -1.28 -13.02
N ASP A 114 14.81 -0.76 -13.94
CA ASP A 114 16.03 -1.40 -14.37
C ASP A 114 17.17 -0.41 -14.52
N SER A 115 18.39 -0.90 -14.28
CA SER A 115 19.61 -0.13 -14.43
C SER A 115 20.73 -1.01 -14.95
N ARG A 116 21.52 -0.45 -15.86
CA ARG A 116 22.80 -1.07 -16.30
C ARG A 116 23.84 -1.06 -15.17
N ARG A 117 23.70 -0.16 -14.19
CA ARG A 117 24.60 -0.11 -13.03
C ARG A 117 24.23 -1.22 -12.05
N ARG A 118 25.21 -2.05 -11.71
CA ARG A 118 25.05 -3.07 -10.66
C ARG A 118 24.95 -2.40 -9.28
N GLY A 119 24.29 -3.08 -8.35
CA GLY A 119 24.17 -2.58 -6.97
C GLY A 119 23.11 -1.49 -6.75
N ILE A 120 22.30 -1.17 -7.77
CA ILE A 120 21.17 -0.25 -7.63
C ILE A 120 19.95 -1.03 -7.15
N HIS A 121 19.41 -0.59 -6.01
CA HIS A 121 18.25 -1.18 -5.36
C HIS A 121 17.50 -0.07 -4.60
N GLY A 122 16.18 -0.13 -4.60
CA GLY A 122 15.37 0.79 -3.81
C GLY A 122 13.89 0.71 -4.19
N PHE A 123 13.13 1.68 -3.70
CA PHE A 123 11.76 1.92 -4.13
C PHE A 123 11.64 3.35 -4.64
N GLU A 124 11.10 3.51 -5.82
CA GLU A 124 10.75 4.79 -6.40
C GLU A 124 9.24 4.88 -6.55
N THR A 125 8.67 5.98 -6.07
CA THR A 125 7.25 6.29 -6.29
C THR A 125 7.15 7.54 -7.15
N TYR A 126 6.46 7.43 -8.28
CA TYR A 126 6.21 8.56 -9.17
C TYR A 126 4.79 9.08 -9.01
N TYR A 127 4.57 10.37 -9.21
CA TYR A 127 3.25 11.02 -9.13
C TYR A 127 3.05 12.05 -10.24
N HIS A 128 1.80 12.44 -10.51
CA HIS A 128 1.47 13.37 -11.61
C HIS A 128 1.34 14.83 -11.16
N SER A 129 0.49 15.05 -10.15
CA SER A 129 -0.01 16.35 -9.72
C SER A 129 0.13 16.52 -8.21
N GLY A 130 -0.08 17.74 -7.72
CA GLY A 130 -0.14 18.02 -6.28
C GLY A 130 -1.15 17.14 -5.54
N ASP A 131 -2.29 16.85 -6.15
CA ASP A 131 -3.34 16.01 -5.56
C ASP A 131 -2.86 14.57 -5.32
N SER A 132 -2.01 14.05 -6.22
CA SER A 132 -1.44 12.70 -6.09
C SER A 132 -0.21 12.62 -5.17
N PHE A 133 0.35 13.76 -4.76
CA PHE A 133 1.60 13.81 -3.99
C PHE A 133 1.47 13.22 -2.58
N ASP A 134 0.39 13.51 -1.86
CA ASP A 134 0.20 13.01 -0.48
C ASP A 134 0.07 11.48 -0.48
N LEU A 135 -0.70 10.93 -1.43
CA LEU A 135 -0.83 9.48 -1.61
C LEU A 135 0.53 8.85 -1.94
N ALA A 136 1.25 9.40 -2.90
CA ALA A 136 2.56 8.91 -3.30
C ALA A 136 3.58 8.95 -2.14
N SER A 137 3.59 10.04 -1.37
CA SER A 137 4.44 10.21 -0.18
C SER A 137 4.15 9.17 0.89
N ARG A 138 2.86 8.89 1.16
CA ARG A 138 2.44 7.86 2.12
C ARG A 138 2.85 6.47 1.68
N ILE A 139 2.66 6.13 0.39
CA ILE A 139 3.06 4.84 -0.14
C ILE A 139 4.58 4.69 -0.06
N GLN A 140 5.35 5.68 -0.51
CA GLN A 140 6.81 5.68 -0.43
C GLN A 140 7.28 5.49 1.01
N GLY A 141 6.71 6.24 1.96
CA GLY A 141 7.03 6.12 3.38
C GLY A 141 6.77 4.72 3.92
N LYS A 142 5.70 4.04 3.50
CA LYS A 142 5.42 2.65 3.90
C LYS A 142 6.36 1.65 3.24
N LEU A 143 6.67 1.79 1.96
CA LEU A 143 7.63 0.93 1.26
C LEU A 143 9.01 0.97 1.91
N MET A 144 9.44 2.15 2.36
CA MET A 144 10.71 2.34 3.08
C MET A 144 10.78 1.64 4.44
N THR A 145 9.66 1.20 5.02
CA THR A 145 9.64 0.46 6.29
C THR A 145 9.82 -1.05 6.13
N ILE A 146 9.84 -1.57 4.91
CA ILE A 146 10.00 -3.00 4.65
C ILE A 146 11.41 -3.45 5.06
N PRO A 147 11.56 -4.40 6.02
CA PRO A 147 12.86 -4.85 6.49
C PRO A 147 13.69 -5.49 5.36
N HIS A 148 15.02 -5.42 5.47
CA HIS A 148 16.00 -6.06 4.56
C HIS A 148 16.13 -5.46 3.16
N PHE A 149 15.65 -4.23 2.92
CA PHE A 149 15.92 -3.52 1.66
C PHE A 149 17.08 -2.51 1.78
N PRO A 150 18.12 -2.62 0.93
CA PRO A 150 19.15 -1.59 0.86
C PRO A 150 18.55 -0.27 0.38
N ARG A 151 18.97 0.82 1.02
CA ARG A 151 18.42 2.18 0.85
C ARG A 151 19.04 3.08 -0.25
N PRO A 152 20.01 2.68 -1.11
CA PRO A 152 20.79 3.65 -1.85
C PRO A 152 20.03 4.38 -2.98
N ALA A 153 18.86 3.91 -3.42
CA ALA A 153 18.11 4.53 -4.53
C ALA A 153 16.65 4.90 -4.25
N SER A 154 16.13 4.75 -3.02
CA SER A 154 14.70 5.01 -2.77
C SER A 154 14.34 6.50 -2.86
N ARG A 155 13.37 6.89 -3.71
CA ARG A 155 13.01 8.30 -4.00
C ARG A 155 11.52 8.49 -4.28
N LEU A 156 11.01 9.70 -4.03
CA LEU A 156 9.71 10.17 -4.48
C LEU A 156 9.93 11.15 -5.64
N LEU A 157 9.30 10.94 -6.79
CA LEU A 157 9.63 11.63 -8.05
C LEU A 157 8.38 12.16 -8.78
N PRO A 158 8.41 13.34 -9.40
CA PRO A 158 7.35 13.75 -10.32
C PRO A 158 7.46 12.99 -11.65
N GLY A 159 6.35 12.82 -12.39
CA GLY A 159 6.39 12.49 -13.82
C GLY A 159 5.53 11.33 -14.34
N CYS A 160 4.51 10.85 -13.64
CA CYS A 160 3.58 9.86 -14.22
C CYS A 160 2.32 10.53 -14.79
N PRO A 161 1.92 10.28 -16.05
CA PRO A 161 0.58 10.64 -16.51
C PRO A 161 -0.44 9.68 -15.88
N GLY A 162 -1.44 10.21 -15.18
CA GLY A 162 -2.58 9.45 -14.67
C GLY A 162 -2.35 8.62 -13.40
N GLY A 163 -1.64 9.13 -12.37
CA GLY A 163 -1.64 8.51 -11.03
C GLY A 163 -0.27 8.20 -10.43
N VAL A 164 -0.25 7.31 -9.43
CA VAL A 164 0.94 6.92 -8.68
C VAL A 164 1.56 5.66 -9.27
N ARG A 165 2.83 5.71 -9.69
CA ARG A 165 3.56 4.52 -10.17
C ARG A 165 4.57 4.07 -9.14
N LEU A 166 4.48 2.82 -8.72
CA LEU A 166 5.46 2.17 -7.87
C LEU A 166 6.47 1.46 -8.76
N SER A 167 7.74 1.82 -8.63
CA SER A 167 8.85 1.19 -9.32
C SER A 167 9.84 0.68 -8.28
N LYS A 168 10.31 -0.57 -8.42
CA LYS A 168 11.40 -1.12 -7.59
C LYS A 168 12.70 -1.14 -8.38
#